data_AF-A0A162BYA3-F1
#
_entry.id   AF-A0A162BYA3-F1
#
_cell.length_a   1.000
_cell.length_b   1.000
_cell.length_c   1.000
_cell.angle_alpha   90.00
_cell.angle_beta   90.00
_cell.angle_gamma   90.00
#
_symmetry.space_group_name_H-M   'P 1'
#
loop_
_entity.id
_entity.type
_entity.pdbx_description
1 polymer ?
#
loop_
_entity_poly.entity_id
_entity_poly.type
_entity_poly.pdbx_seq_one_letter_code
_entity_poly.pdbx_strand_id
1 'polypeptide(L)'
;MPPAAPVKGFRRVGIVFARLIVSGEDRGIRPFITWLSDGEHMCDGVTAKLLPRRAASKPVDHAITTFTHVRLPKSALLGSLDKPKDMRKEFLSSIWRIRVGSVALPLQMIAGMKRGVFVAGKYSQRRHIFGPDQKPKPIISFRTQHGPILHALAQLSVFDAYAQHSIQYFKHPNVAAPVQHAIGAMLKAVLYKTSQACLFTLSERCGAQGLFENNHIIEAMLETRAMSIAEGDTLVLSIRLTSEILLNRYNMPPAKDPTSLLAKHEQGLLDELRGMTRTISGGHRGEGFDRLVLPRSQEFVEAMGHRIAYEAAIEAGVHSDLVALYEIWVILQNQGWFVQHTSLTRERMFQVEADRLSVVLPQLDTLLDATGAEPYCSAPIASQASWDHFVDQLETKTGSRTTNIDLLRGGAML
;
A
#
# COMPACT_ATOMS: atom_id res chain seq x y z
N MET A 1 13.22 5.43 -10.23
CA MET A 1 14.66 5.48 -10.61
C MET A 1 15.45 4.67 -9.60
N PRO A 2 16.32 3.76 -10.01
CA PRO A 2 17.15 3.03 -9.06
C PRO A 2 18.21 3.94 -8.42
N PRO A 3 18.70 3.60 -7.22
CA PRO A 3 19.92 4.21 -6.68
C PRO A 3 21.12 3.86 -7.57
N ALA A 4 21.97 4.85 -7.87
CA ALA A 4 23.10 4.65 -8.78
C ALA A 4 24.38 5.41 -8.40
N ALA A 5 24.36 6.32 -7.43
CA ALA A 5 25.55 7.08 -7.05
C ALA A 5 26.61 6.19 -6.38
N PRO A 6 27.89 6.59 -6.35
CA PRO A 6 28.91 5.85 -5.61
C PRO A 6 28.61 5.87 -4.10
N VAL A 7 28.75 4.73 -3.46
CA VAL A 7 28.74 4.61 -1.99
C VAL A 7 30.02 3.92 -1.59
N LYS A 8 30.80 4.56 -0.71
CA LYS A 8 32.14 4.11 -0.32
C LYS A 8 32.15 2.63 0.03
N GLY A 9 32.97 1.86 -0.69
CA GLY A 9 33.14 0.42 -0.48
C GLY A 9 32.04 -0.47 -1.07
N PHE A 10 31.08 0.10 -1.81
CA PHE A 10 29.96 -0.64 -2.38
C PHE A 10 29.91 -0.48 -3.91
N ARG A 11 30.48 -1.46 -4.62
CA ARG A 11 30.36 -1.57 -6.08
C ARG A 11 28.92 -1.76 -6.50
N ARG A 12 28.50 -1.09 -7.57
CA ARG A 12 27.11 -1.14 -8.04
C ARG A 12 27.02 -1.68 -9.44
N VAL A 13 26.12 -2.63 -9.63
CA VAL A 13 25.75 -3.21 -10.91
C VAL A 13 24.28 -2.88 -11.20
N GLY A 14 23.96 -2.61 -12.46
CA GLY A 14 22.62 -2.31 -12.93
C GLY A 14 22.17 -3.27 -14.02
N ILE A 15 20.86 -3.52 -14.07
CA ILE A 15 20.21 -4.09 -15.25
C ILE A 15 19.51 -2.94 -15.98
N VAL A 16 20.03 -2.60 -17.15
CA VAL A 16 19.57 -1.47 -17.97
C VAL A 16 18.73 -2.03 -19.12
N PHE A 17 17.46 -1.63 -19.18
CA PHE A 17 16.61 -1.95 -20.31
C PHE A 17 16.80 -0.90 -21.41
N ALA A 18 17.27 -1.32 -22.58
CA ALA A 18 17.53 -0.44 -23.72
C ALA A 18 17.04 -1.07 -25.03
N ARG A 19 16.80 -0.24 -26.05
CA ARG A 19 16.46 -0.73 -27.40
C ARG A 19 17.68 -1.44 -28.01
N LEU A 20 17.53 -2.71 -28.37
CA LEU A 20 18.56 -3.49 -29.05
C LEU A 20 18.52 -3.20 -30.55
N ILE A 21 19.58 -2.57 -31.07
CA ILE A 21 19.75 -2.34 -32.51
C ILE A 21 20.88 -3.24 -33.02
N VAL A 22 20.62 -4.07 -34.03
CA VAL A 22 21.62 -4.95 -34.67
C VAL A 22 21.64 -4.67 -36.16
N SER A 23 22.78 -4.23 -36.69
CA SER A 23 22.93 -3.86 -38.10
C SER A 23 21.83 -2.90 -38.60
N GLY A 24 21.46 -1.93 -37.76
CA GLY A 24 20.40 -0.95 -38.05
C GLY A 24 18.96 -1.44 -37.76
N GLU A 25 18.76 -2.71 -37.43
CA GLU A 25 17.44 -3.27 -37.15
C GLU A 25 17.04 -3.17 -35.67
N ASP A 26 15.86 -2.63 -35.38
CA ASP A 26 15.26 -2.63 -34.03
C ASP A 26 14.72 -4.02 -33.65
N ARG A 27 15.27 -4.56 -32.56
CA ARG A 27 14.93 -5.87 -31.97
C ARG A 27 14.33 -5.75 -30.57
N GLY A 28 13.81 -4.58 -30.24
CA GLY A 28 12.97 -4.31 -29.09
C GLY A 28 13.76 -3.95 -27.84
N ILE A 29 13.05 -3.75 -26.73
CA ILE A 29 13.67 -3.41 -25.44
C ILE A 29 14.23 -4.68 -24.82
N ARG A 30 15.54 -4.69 -24.52
CA ARG A 30 16.26 -5.83 -23.94
C ARG A 30 17.08 -5.42 -22.71
N PRO A 31 17.23 -6.33 -21.73
CA PRO A 31 18.04 -6.10 -20.54
C PRO A 31 19.54 -6.31 -20.78
N PHE A 32 20.35 -5.36 -20.31
CA PHE A 32 21.81 -5.42 -20.30
C PHE A 32 22.33 -5.30 -18.87
N ILE A 33 23.29 -6.12 -18.48
CA ILE A 33 24.00 -5.96 -17.20
C ILE A 33 25.23 -5.06 -17.38
N THR A 34 25.43 -4.09 -16.49
CA THR A 34 26.59 -3.19 -16.52
C THR A 34 26.99 -2.75 -15.12
N TRP A 35 28.28 -2.49 -14.92
CA TRP A 35 28.73 -1.74 -13.75
C TRP A 35 28.26 -0.29 -13.85
N LEU A 36 27.91 0.28 -12.70
CA LEU A 36 27.49 1.67 -12.54
C LEU A 36 28.56 2.47 -11.80
N SER A 37 29.09 1.92 -10.70
CA SER A 37 30.17 2.51 -9.92
C SER A 37 31.07 1.44 -9.31
N ASP A 38 32.33 1.78 -9.08
CA ASP A 38 33.34 0.92 -8.46
C ASP A 38 33.34 0.99 -6.91
N GLY A 39 32.40 1.75 -6.34
CA GLY A 39 32.29 2.02 -4.92
C GLY A 39 32.96 3.32 -4.48
N GLU A 40 33.68 4.02 -5.36
CA GLU A 40 34.23 5.35 -5.09
C GLU A 40 33.86 6.34 -6.21
N HIS A 41 33.94 5.89 -7.46
CA HIS A 41 33.67 6.66 -8.66
C HIS A 41 32.63 5.95 -9.55
N MET A 42 31.97 6.73 -10.40
CA MET A 42 31.16 6.17 -11.49
C MET A 42 32.06 5.48 -12.51
N CYS A 43 31.58 4.41 -13.14
CA CYS A 43 32.30 3.76 -14.23
C CYS A 43 32.34 4.63 -15.48
N ASP A 44 33.35 4.44 -16.33
CA ASP A 44 33.54 5.20 -17.57
C ASP A 44 32.28 5.25 -18.44
N GLY A 45 31.91 6.46 -18.86
CA GLY A 45 30.71 6.70 -19.66
C GLY A 45 29.39 6.59 -18.89
N VAL A 46 29.39 6.30 -17.59
CA VAL A 46 28.21 6.31 -16.72
C VAL A 46 28.20 7.57 -15.86
N THR A 47 27.09 8.29 -15.84
CA THR A 47 26.92 9.45 -14.95
C THR A 47 25.64 9.33 -14.14
N ALA A 48 25.69 9.64 -12.85
CA ALA A 48 24.52 9.70 -11.98
C ALA A 48 24.29 11.13 -11.49
N LYS A 49 23.11 11.69 -11.79
CA LYS A 49 22.65 12.96 -11.23
C LYS A 49 21.65 12.67 -10.12
N LEU A 50 22.05 12.94 -8.88
CA LEU A 50 21.22 12.69 -7.69
C LEU A 50 19.92 13.49 -7.75
N LEU A 51 18.81 12.82 -7.46
CA LEU A 51 17.53 13.45 -7.24
C LEU A 51 17.41 13.89 -5.77
N PRO A 52 16.68 14.98 -5.49
CA PRO A 52 16.32 15.32 -4.12
C PRO A 52 15.58 14.18 -3.42
N ARG A 53 15.64 14.18 -2.08
CA ARG A 53 14.90 13.20 -1.28
C ARG A 53 13.39 13.33 -1.53
N ARG A 54 12.71 12.19 -1.58
CA ARG A 54 11.24 12.15 -1.59
C ARG A 54 10.71 12.46 -0.19
N ALA A 55 9.58 13.14 -0.12
CA ALA A 55 8.94 13.49 1.16
C ALA A 55 8.70 12.25 2.03
N ALA A 56 9.13 12.34 3.30
CA ALA A 56 9.06 11.30 4.33
C ALA A 56 9.46 9.88 3.87
N SER A 57 10.35 9.77 2.88
CA SER A 57 10.94 8.50 2.46
C SER A 57 12.36 8.43 3.03
N LYS A 58 12.76 7.24 3.49
CA LYS A 58 14.14 7.02 3.92
C LYS A 58 15.09 7.38 2.78
N PRO A 59 16.27 7.96 3.08
CA PRO A 59 17.17 8.44 2.04
C PRO A 59 17.67 7.28 1.17
N VAL A 60 17.17 7.22 -0.05
CA VAL A 60 17.69 6.40 -1.15
C VAL A 60 18.28 7.37 -2.17
N ASP A 61 19.47 7.06 -2.66
CA ASP A 61 20.21 7.92 -3.61
C ASP A 61 19.69 7.76 -5.04
N HIS A 62 18.37 7.91 -5.21
CA HIS A 62 17.73 7.91 -6.50
C HIS A 62 18.42 8.89 -7.44
N ALA A 63 18.72 8.46 -8.66
CA ALA A 63 19.46 9.27 -9.61
C ALA A 63 18.92 9.13 -11.03
N ILE A 64 19.11 10.18 -11.82
CA ILE A 64 19.07 10.07 -13.28
C ILE A 64 20.42 9.49 -13.70
N THR A 65 20.39 8.30 -14.30
CA THR A 65 21.60 7.63 -14.80
C THR A 65 21.68 7.76 -16.31
N THR A 66 22.80 8.27 -16.81
CA THR A 66 23.06 8.43 -18.25
C THR A 66 24.24 7.58 -18.66
N PHE A 67 24.15 6.98 -19.85
CA PHE A 67 25.17 6.13 -20.45
C PHE A 67 25.63 6.77 -21.76
N THR A 68 26.92 7.08 -21.87
CA THR A 68 27.54 7.73 -23.03
C THR A 68 28.59 6.81 -23.62
N HIS A 69 28.25 6.15 -24.73
CA HIS A 69 29.14 5.23 -25.46
C HIS A 69 29.78 4.11 -24.60
N VAL A 70 29.05 3.63 -23.57
CA VAL A 70 29.49 2.53 -22.71
C VAL A 70 29.62 1.24 -23.53
N ARG A 71 30.84 0.68 -23.58
CA ARG A 71 31.12 -0.56 -24.31
C ARG A 71 30.92 -1.77 -23.40
N LEU A 72 30.08 -2.70 -23.82
CA LEU A 72 29.78 -3.93 -23.08
C LEU A 72 30.16 -5.15 -23.93
N PRO A 73 30.64 -6.25 -23.30
CA PRO A 73 30.82 -7.51 -24.00
C PRO A 73 29.45 -8.09 -24.42
N LYS A 74 29.44 -8.97 -25.43
CA LYS A 74 28.21 -9.66 -25.88
C LYS A 74 27.48 -10.36 -24.72
N SER A 75 28.22 -10.90 -23.75
CA SER A 75 27.69 -11.56 -22.56
C SER A 75 26.90 -10.64 -21.61
N ALA A 76 26.97 -9.32 -21.80
CA ALA A 76 26.18 -8.36 -21.02
C ALA A 76 24.70 -8.36 -21.41
N LEU A 77 24.35 -8.79 -22.63
CA LEU A 77 22.95 -8.95 -23.04
C LEU A 77 22.34 -10.16 -22.33
N LEU A 78 21.29 -9.95 -21.55
CA LEU A 78 20.57 -11.03 -20.88
C LEU A 78 19.49 -11.57 -21.82
N GLY A 79 19.90 -12.36 -22.82
CA GLY A 79 19.02 -13.01 -23.79
C GLY A 79 19.66 -13.21 -25.18
N SER A 80 18.85 -13.62 -26.18
CA SER A 80 19.33 -13.78 -27.56
C SER A 80 19.50 -12.45 -28.30
N LEU A 81 20.45 -12.36 -29.24
CA LEU A 81 20.55 -11.26 -30.21
C LEU A 81 19.44 -11.30 -31.27
N ASP A 82 18.78 -12.43 -31.46
CA ASP A 82 17.79 -12.62 -32.51
C ASP A 82 16.58 -11.71 -32.32
N LYS A 83 15.95 -11.36 -33.44
CA LYS A 83 14.69 -10.63 -33.40
C LYS A 83 13.57 -11.53 -32.88
N PRO A 84 12.86 -11.14 -31.81
CA PRO A 84 11.73 -11.90 -31.32
C PRO A 84 10.60 -11.94 -32.36
N LYS A 85 9.89 -13.08 -32.45
CA LYS A 85 8.67 -13.19 -33.26
C LYS A 85 7.55 -12.26 -32.76
N ASP A 86 7.49 -12.07 -31.45
CA ASP A 86 6.56 -11.16 -30.77
C ASP A 86 7.32 -10.32 -29.76
N MET A 87 7.53 -9.05 -30.12
CA MET A 87 8.30 -8.07 -29.33
C MET A 87 7.64 -7.79 -27.97
N ARG A 88 6.31 -7.78 -27.92
CA ARG A 88 5.57 -7.52 -26.68
C ARG A 88 5.72 -8.70 -25.73
N LYS A 89 5.56 -9.92 -26.23
CA LYS A 89 5.73 -11.14 -25.42
C LYS A 89 7.16 -11.26 -24.88
N GLU A 90 8.16 -10.97 -25.70
CA GLU A 90 9.58 -10.98 -25.26
C GLU A 90 9.83 -9.95 -24.16
N PHE A 91 9.33 -8.72 -24.31
CA PHE A 91 9.48 -7.68 -23.30
C PHE A 91 8.82 -8.09 -21.97
N LEU A 92 7.57 -8.59 -22.01
CA LEU A 92 6.86 -9.08 -20.83
C LEU A 92 7.59 -10.24 -20.15
N SER A 93 8.20 -11.13 -20.94
CA SER A 93 9.05 -12.21 -20.44
C SER A 93 10.31 -11.66 -19.76
N SER A 94 10.95 -10.64 -20.34
CA SER A 94 12.18 -10.04 -19.79
C SER A 94 11.95 -9.31 -18.46
N ILE A 95 10.74 -8.79 -18.24
CA ILE A 95 10.34 -8.10 -17.00
C ILE A 95 9.57 -9.01 -16.04
N TRP A 96 9.67 -10.33 -16.19
CA TRP A 96 8.85 -11.29 -15.42
C TRP A 96 8.90 -11.10 -13.90
N ARG A 97 10.01 -10.58 -13.36
CA ARG A 97 10.21 -10.29 -11.94
C ARG A 97 9.26 -9.21 -11.41
N ILE A 98 8.73 -8.35 -12.27
CA ILE A 98 7.71 -7.36 -11.86
C ILE A 98 6.54 -8.07 -11.19
N ARG A 99 6.14 -9.26 -11.65
CA ARG A 99 5.08 -10.06 -11.00
C ARG A 99 5.38 -10.39 -9.54
N VAL A 100 6.63 -10.75 -9.27
CA VAL A 100 7.08 -11.03 -7.90
C VAL A 100 7.05 -9.75 -7.08
N GLY A 101 7.53 -8.64 -7.64
CA GLY A 101 7.48 -7.32 -7.03
C GLY A 101 6.06 -6.84 -6.71
N SER A 102 5.10 -7.06 -7.62
CA SER A 102 3.69 -6.70 -7.43
C SER A 102 3.02 -7.47 -6.28
N VAL A 103 3.53 -8.65 -5.91
CA VAL A 103 3.08 -9.38 -4.72
C VAL A 103 3.88 -8.97 -3.49
N ALA A 104 5.20 -8.82 -3.60
CA ALA A 104 6.08 -8.60 -2.46
C ALA A 104 6.00 -7.18 -1.89
N LEU A 105 5.90 -6.14 -2.73
CA LEU A 105 5.89 -4.75 -2.25
C LEU A 105 4.67 -4.42 -1.38
N PRO A 106 3.42 -4.79 -1.74
CA PRO A 106 2.26 -4.51 -0.91
C PRO A 106 2.35 -5.10 0.51
N LEU A 107 3.10 -6.20 0.71
CA LEU A 107 3.26 -6.82 2.03
C LEU A 107 3.95 -5.89 3.04
N GLN A 108 4.80 -4.96 2.59
CA GLN A 108 5.42 -3.98 3.47
C GLN A 108 4.39 -3.04 4.10
N MET A 109 3.24 -2.83 3.45
CA MET A 109 2.15 -2.01 3.97
C MET A 109 1.52 -2.62 5.22
N ILE A 110 1.45 -3.95 5.31
CA ILE A 110 0.95 -4.66 6.50
C ILE A 110 1.85 -4.36 7.71
N ALA A 111 3.18 -4.42 7.53
CA ALA A 111 4.13 -4.05 8.59
C ALA A 111 4.00 -2.58 9.02
N GLY A 112 3.81 -1.68 8.04
CA GLY A 112 3.54 -0.26 8.30
C GLY A 112 2.26 -0.03 9.09
N MET A 113 1.17 -0.71 8.74
CA MET A 113 -0.11 -0.68 9.46
C MET A 113 0.02 -1.24 10.88
N LYS A 114 0.70 -2.40 11.06
CA LYS A 114 0.97 -3.00 12.38
C LYS A 114 1.66 -2.01 13.32
N ARG A 115 2.72 -1.38 12.84
CA ARG A 115 3.43 -0.35 13.60
C ARG A 115 2.54 0.86 13.89
N GLY A 116 1.83 1.37 12.88
CA GLY A 116 0.98 2.55 13.03
C GLY A 116 -0.15 2.33 14.04
N VAL A 117 -0.83 1.19 14.00
CA VAL A 117 -1.94 0.88 14.91
C VAL A 117 -1.43 0.63 16.33
N PHE A 118 -0.28 -0.02 16.47
CA PHE A 118 0.36 -0.23 17.77
C PHE A 118 0.69 1.11 18.44
N VAL A 119 1.36 2.01 17.72
CA VAL A 119 1.72 3.35 18.21
C VAL A 119 0.47 4.15 18.56
N ALA A 120 -0.52 4.20 17.67
CA ALA A 120 -1.75 4.95 17.90
C ALA A 120 -2.55 4.38 19.08
N GLY A 121 -2.59 3.06 19.24
CA GLY A 121 -3.21 2.36 20.37
C GLY A 121 -2.56 2.73 21.69
N LYS A 122 -1.26 2.48 21.84
CA LYS A 122 -0.52 2.78 23.08
C LYS A 122 -0.52 4.28 23.41
N TYR A 123 -0.37 5.15 22.41
CA TYR A 123 -0.51 6.60 22.59
C TYR A 123 -1.91 6.97 23.11
N SER A 124 -2.96 6.37 22.55
CA SER A 124 -4.34 6.67 22.95
C SER A 124 -4.68 6.21 24.37
N GLN A 125 -4.04 5.14 24.85
CA GLN A 125 -4.16 4.69 26.24
C GLN A 125 -3.48 5.65 27.21
N ARG A 126 -2.33 6.20 26.83
CA ARG A 126 -1.55 7.11 27.68
C ARG A 126 -2.03 8.55 27.64
N ARG A 127 -2.51 9.03 26.49
CA ARG A 127 -2.90 10.43 26.32
C ARG A 127 -4.22 10.70 27.03
N HIS A 128 -4.19 11.62 27.99
CA HIS A 128 -5.38 12.04 28.74
C HIS A 128 -5.88 13.40 28.26
N ILE A 129 -7.19 13.60 28.38
CA ILE A 129 -7.85 14.90 28.30
C ILE A 129 -8.69 15.12 29.55
N PHE A 130 -9.07 16.37 29.82
CA PHE A 130 -9.92 16.74 30.94
C PHE A 130 -11.30 17.14 30.42
N GLY A 131 -12.34 16.54 30.98
CA GLY A 131 -13.73 16.91 30.73
C GLY A 131 -14.25 17.95 31.73
N PRO A 132 -15.55 18.27 31.68
CA PRO A 132 -16.19 19.17 32.66
C PRO A 132 -16.04 18.71 34.12
N ASP A 133 -15.89 17.41 34.35
CA ASP A 133 -15.67 16.81 35.67
C ASP A 133 -14.21 16.94 36.17
N GLN A 134 -13.32 17.54 35.38
CA GLN A 134 -11.89 17.75 35.66
C GLN A 134 -11.13 16.47 36.00
N LYS A 135 -11.67 15.30 35.63
CA LYS A 135 -10.98 14.02 35.80
C LYS A 135 -10.19 13.68 34.53
N PRO A 136 -8.93 13.24 34.64
CA PRO A 136 -8.17 12.82 33.49
C PRO A 136 -8.83 11.57 32.89
N LYS A 137 -9.16 11.63 31.60
CA LYS A 137 -9.75 10.51 30.87
C LYS A 137 -8.85 10.13 29.69
N PRO A 138 -8.42 8.87 29.55
CA PRO A 138 -7.59 8.46 28.43
C PRO A 138 -8.41 8.53 27.14
N ILE A 139 -7.82 9.05 26.07
CA ILE A 139 -8.56 9.30 24.82
C ILE A 139 -9.06 8.00 24.18
N ILE A 140 -8.42 6.86 24.44
CA ILE A 140 -8.89 5.54 23.94
C ILE A 140 -10.33 5.20 24.37
N SER A 141 -10.80 5.78 25.48
CA SER A 141 -12.16 5.56 26.00
C SER A 141 -13.27 6.10 25.08
N PHE A 142 -12.95 6.95 24.10
CA PHE A 142 -13.93 7.49 23.16
C PHE A 142 -14.05 6.58 21.93
N ARG A 143 -15.30 6.37 21.49
CA ARG A 143 -15.61 5.55 20.30
C ARG A 143 -14.96 6.06 19.03
N THR A 144 -14.87 7.38 18.89
CA THR A 144 -14.17 8.06 17.80
C THR A 144 -12.66 7.88 17.84
N GLN A 145 -12.11 7.41 18.96
CA GLN A 145 -10.69 7.09 19.11
C GLN A 145 -10.41 5.61 18.88
N HIS A 146 -11.09 4.71 19.59
CA HIS A 146 -10.84 3.27 19.46
C HIS A 146 -11.45 2.66 18.20
N GLY A 147 -12.53 3.22 17.64
CA GLY A 147 -13.19 2.68 16.45
C GLY A 147 -12.22 2.44 15.27
N PRO A 148 -11.50 3.47 14.81
CA PRO A 148 -10.49 3.31 13.77
C PRO A 148 -9.35 2.34 14.12
N ILE A 149 -8.95 2.27 15.40
CA ILE A 149 -7.90 1.36 15.87
C ILE A 149 -8.38 -0.09 15.78
N LEU A 150 -9.59 -0.39 16.24
CA LEU A 150 -10.19 -1.72 16.16
C LEU A 150 -10.43 -2.17 14.72
N HIS A 151 -10.88 -1.26 13.84
CA HIS A 151 -10.96 -1.53 12.40
C HIS A 151 -9.60 -1.90 11.80
N ALA A 152 -8.55 -1.14 12.13
CA ALA A 152 -7.20 -1.43 11.67
C ALA A 152 -6.70 -2.81 12.14
N LEU A 153 -7.02 -3.21 13.38
CA LEU A 153 -6.67 -4.52 13.92
C LEU A 153 -7.42 -5.67 13.23
N ALA A 154 -8.72 -5.48 12.95
CA ALA A 154 -9.51 -6.44 12.17
C ALA A 154 -8.98 -6.58 10.74
N GLN A 155 -8.68 -5.47 10.07
CA GLN A 155 -8.05 -5.46 8.74
C GLN A 155 -6.72 -6.20 8.74
N LEU A 156 -5.84 -5.94 9.71
CA LEU A 156 -4.55 -6.61 9.82
C LEU A 156 -4.67 -8.12 9.99
N SER A 157 -5.63 -8.56 10.81
CA SER A 157 -5.89 -9.98 11.04
C SER A 157 -6.32 -10.69 9.75
N VAL A 158 -7.18 -10.04 8.96
CA VAL A 158 -7.60 -10.55 7.64
C VAL A 158 -6.46 -10.47 6.62
N PHE A 159 -5.66 -9.39 6.63
CA PHE A 159 -4.59 -9.18 5.67
C PHE A 159 -3.39 -10.09 5.88
N ASP A 160 -3.09 -10.50 7.12
CA ASP A 160 -2.08 -11.54 7.36
C ASP A 160 -2.49 -12.86 6.69
N ALA A 161 -3.75 -13.29 6.84
CA ALA A 161 -4.28 -14.48 6.18
C ALA A 161 -4.30 -14.32 4.64
N TYR A 162 -4.74 -13.16 4.14
CA TYR A 162 -4.79 -12.86 2.71
C TYR A 162 -3.40 -12.85 2.06
N ALA A 163 -2.40 -12.28 2.75
CA ALA A 163 -1.01 -12.28 2.31
C ALA A 163 -0.47 -13.70 2.19
N GLN A 164 -0.66 -14.54 3.22
CA GLN A 164 -0.21 -15.93 3.19
C GLN A 164 -0.90 -16.71 2.07
N HIS A 165 -2.22 -16.59 1.95
CA HIS A 165 -2.98 -17.22 0.87
C HIS A 165 -2.45 -16.79 -0.51
N SER A 166 -2.23 -15.50 -0.72
CA SER A 166 -1.73 -14.96 -1.98
C SER A 166 -0.32 -15.43 -2.32
N ILE A 167 0.58 -15.51 -1.33
CA ILE A 167 1.95 -16.04 -1.52
C ILE A 167 1.90 -17.51 -1.92
N GLN A 168 1.11 -18.33 -1.21
CA GLN A 168 1.00 -19.76 -1.51
C GLN A 168 0.39 -19.98 -2.89
N TYR A 169 -0.67 -19.25 -3.22
CA TYR A 169 -1.30 -19.36 -4.54
C TYR A 169 -0.36 -18.90 -5.65
N PHE A 170 0.37 -17.80 -5.47
CA PHE A 170 1.35 -17.32 -6.43
C PHE A 170 2.47 -18.34 -6.71
N LYS A 171 2.94 -19.04 -5.67
CA LYS A 171 4.00 -20.05 -5.74
C LYS A 171 3.53 -21.40 -6.29
N HIS A 172 2.23 -21.63 -6.39
CA HIS A 172 1.71 -22.93 -6.80
C HIS A 172 2.11 -23.24 -8.25
N PRO A 173 2.71 -24.42 -8.54
CA PRO A 173 3.37 -24.69 -9.84
C PRO A 173 2.43 -24.64 -11.04
N ASN A 174 1.14 -24.91 -10.83
CA ASN A 174 0.12 -24.93 -11.88
C ASN A 174 -0.53 -23.56 -12.16
N VAL A 175 -0.13 -22.49 -11.47
CA VAL A 175 -0.73 -21.17 -11.65
C VAL A 175 -0.13 -20.47 -12.85
N ALA A 176 -0.96 -20.17 -13.84
CA ALA A 176 -0.54 -19.54 -15.08
C ALA A 176 -0.03 -18.10 -14.85
N ALA A 177 0.89 -17.68 -15.71
CA ALA A 177 1.50 -16.35 -15.67
C ALA A 177 0.52 -15.16 -15.58
N PRO A 178 -0.62 -15.13 -16.30
CA PRO A 178 -1.62 -14.07 -16.16
C PRO A 178 -2.32 -14.06 -14.80
N VAL A 179 -2.61 -15.25 -14.23
CA VAL A 179 -3.22 -15.36 -12.90
C VAL A 179 -2.25 -14.87 -11.82
N GLN A 180 -0.95 -15.14 -11.94
CA GLN A 180 0.07 -14.57 -11.06
C GLN A 180 0.06 -13.02 -11.08
N HIS A 181 -0.11 -12.41 -12.26
CA HIS A 181 -0.29 -10.96 -12.35
C HIS A 181 -1.57 -10.49 -11.66
N ALA A 182 -2.67 -11.21 -11.84
CA ALA A 182 -3.95 -10.88 -11.23
C ALA A 182 -3.87 -10.90 -9.70
N ILE A 183 -3.21 -11.90 -9.10
CA ILE A 183 -2.96 -11.96 -7.65
C ILE A 183 -2.25 -10.70 -7.16
N GLY A 184 -1.15 -10.31 -7.83
CA GLY A 184 -0.43 -9.08 -7.48
C GLY A 184 -1.28 -7.81 -7.63
N ALA A 185 -2.08 -7.71 -8.70
CA ALA A 185 -2.95 -6.57 -8.92
C ALA A 185 -4.02 -6.42 -7.83
N MET A 186 -4.72 -7.51 -7.46
CA MET A 186 -5.73 -7.50 -6.40
C MET A 186 -5.12 -7.19 -5.03
N LEU A 187 -4.01 -7.87 -4.68
CA LEU A 187 -3.33 -7.69 -3.41
C LEU A 187 -2.88 -6.23 -3.25
N LYS A 188 -2.32 -5.66 -4.33
CA LYS A 188 -1.88 -4.27 -4.36
C LYS A 188 -3.05 -3.30 -4.27
N ALA A 189 -4.14 -3.52 -4.99
CA ALA A 189 -5.32 -2.66 -4.96
C ALA A 189 -5.93 -2.58 -3.55
N VAL A 190 -6.12 -3.73 -2.91
CA VAL A 190 -6.68 -3.82 -1.55
C VAL A 190 -5.74 -3.22 -0.51
N LEU A 191 -4.49 -3.67 -0.45
CA LEU A 191 -3.56 -3.25 0.62
C LEU A 191 -3.19 -1.77 0.48
N TYR A 192 -3.04 -1.24 -0.73
CA TYR A 192 -2.74 0.18 -0.93
C TYR A 192 -3.87 1.07 -0.43
N LYS A 193 -5.09 0.90 -0.96
CA LYS A 193 -6.22 1.77 -0.59
C LYS A 193 -6.48 1.70 0.90
N THR A 194 -6.46 0.50 1.46
CA THR A 194 -6.74 0.28 2.88
C THR A 194 -5.64 0.85 3.77
N SER A 195 -4.36 0.58 3.48
CA SER A 195 -3.25 1.09 4.29
C SER A 195 -3.15 2.61 4.26
N GLN A 196 -3.40 3.24 3.10
CA GLN A 196 -3.39 4.69 2.97
C GLN A 196 -4.47 5.34 3.87
N ALA A 197 -5.71 4.85 3.80
CA ALA A 197 -6.81 5.36 4.60
C ALA A 197 -6.61 5.08 6.10
N CYS A 198 -6.15 3.87 6.43
CA CYS A 198 -5.87 3.45 7.80
C CYS A 198 -4.80 4.34 8.45
N LEU A 199 -3.62 4.48 7.82
CA LEU A 199 -2.52 5.28 8.36
C LEU A 199 -2.88 6.77 8.45
N PHE A 200 -3.67 7.28 7.52
CA PHE A 200 -4.22 8.64 7.62
C PHE A 200 -5.04 8.81 8.89
N THR A 201 -6.04 7.95 9.12
CA THR A 201 -6.90 8.07 10.31
C THR A 201 -6.13 7.82 11.60
N LEU A 202 -5.19 6.86 11.63
CA LEU A 202 -4.34 6.60 12.80
C LEU A 202 -3.43 7.80 13.13
N SER A 203 -2.93 8.50 12.11
CA SER A 203 -2.19 9.75 12.28
C SER A 203 -3.06 10.81 12.96
N GLU A 204 -4.30 11.00 12.49
CA GLU A 204 -5.24 11.94 13.12
C GLU A 204 -5.58 11.56 14.56
N ARG A 205 -5.69 10.25 14.86
CA ARG A 205 -5.90 9.77 16.24
C ARG A 205 -4.72 10.14 17.17
N CYS A 206 -3.53 10.37 16.62
CA CYS A 206 -2.38 10.85 17.39
C CYS A 206 -2.31 12.38 17.50
N GLY A 207 -3.18 13.12 16.81
CA GLY A 207 -3.08 14.58 16.68
C GLY A 207 -1.77 15.00 16.01
N ALA A 208 -1.18 16.11 16.44
CA ALA A 208 0.10 16.59 15.89
C ALA A 208 1.22 15.54 16.01
N GLN A 209 1.17 14.65 17.00
CA GLN A 209 2.15 13.57 17.16
C GLN A 209 2.17 12.61 15.96
N GLY A 210 1.05 12.42 15.26
CA GLY A 210 0.98 11.59 14.06
C GLY A 210 1.78 12.13 12.87
N LEU A 211 2.12 13.43 12.88
CA LEU A 211 2.84 14.12 11.81
C LEU A 211 4.36 14.18 12.01
N PHE A 212 4.88 13.78 13.17
CA PHE A 212 6.31 13.74 13.40
C PHE A 212 6.90 12.42 12.90
N GLU A 213 7.95 12.51 12.07
CA GLU A 213 8.60 11.35 11.44
C GLU A 213 9.11 10.31 12.45
N ASN A 214 9.54 10.76 13.64
CA ASN A 214 10.01 9.89 14.72
C ASN A 214 8.94 8.90 15.23
N ASN A 215 7.66 9.19 14.99
CA ASN A 215 6.56 8.29 15.35
C ASN A 215 6.17 7.33 14.21
N HIS A 216 6.79 7.47 13.04
CA HIS A 216 6.73 6.53 11.92
C HIS A 216 5.35 6.27 11.27
N ILE A 217 4.31 7.04 11.63
CA ILE A 217 2.97 6.94 11.04
C ILE A 217 2.93 7.68 9.70
N ILE A 218 3.24 8.98 9.69
CA ILE A 218 3.24 9.80 8.46
C ILE A 218 4.24 9.29 7.41
N GLU A 219 5.40 8.81 7.86
CA GLU A 219 6.43 8.17 7.01
C GLU A 219 5.84 6.96 6.28
N ALA A 220 5.20 6.05 7.02
CA ALA A 220 4.56 4.88 6.43
C ALA A 220 3.44 5.27 5.44
N MET A 221 2.64 6.29 5.77
CA MET A 221 1.55 6.79 4.92
C MET A 221 2.05 7.41 3.60
N LEU A 222 3.26 7.96 3.58
CA LEU A 222 3.84 8.52 2.36
C LEU A 222 4.55 7.44 1.54
N GLU A 223 5.18 6.46 2.19
CA GLU A 223 5.79 5.32 1.49
C GLU A 223 4.74 4.43 0.78
N THR A 224 3.53 4.28 1.36
CA THR A 224 2.41 3.58 0.68
C THR A 224 2.03 4.19 -0.67
N ARG A 225 2.21 5.52 -0.85
CA ARG A 225 2.00 6.20 -2.14
C ARG A 225 3.07 5.85 -3.16
N ALA A 226 4.34 5.75 -2.75
CA ALA A 226 5.41 5.33 -3.65
C ALA A 226 5.18 3.87 -4.11
N MET A 227 4.78 3.01 -3.17
CA MET A 227 4.52 1.59 -3.44
C MET A 227 3.31 1.35 -4.36
N SER A 228 2.30 2.23 -4.36
CA SER A 228 1.15 2.09 -5.28
C SER A 228 1.53 2.29 -6.75
N ILE A 229 2.63 3.00 -7.01
CA ILE A 229 3.12 3.30 -8.36
C ILE A 229 4.22 2.31 -8.78
N ALA A 230 5.09 1.89 -7.85
CA ALA A 230 6.20 0.99 -8.13
C ALA A 230 5.74 -0.42 -8.55
N GLU A 231 6.49 -1.10 -9.42
CA GLU A 231 6.12 -2.46 -9.92
C GLU A 231 4.74 -2.51 -10.63
N GLY A 232 4.37 -1.40 -11.27
CA GLY A 232 3.14 -1.22 -12.03
C GLY A 232 2.10 -0.44 -11.25
N ASP A 233 1.67 0.71 -11.79
CA ASP A 233 0.64 1.54 -11.16
C ASP A 233 -0.65 0.75 -10.90
N THR A 234 -1.20 0.88 -9.68
CA THR A 234 -2.38 0.12 -9.24
C THR A 234 -3.56 0.27 -10.21
N LEU A 235 -3.86 1.48 -10.69
CA LEU A 235 -4.98 1.70 -11.62
C LEU A 235 -4.70 1.04 -12.96
N VAL A 236 -3.48 1.17 -13.50
CA VAL A 236 -3.09 0.54 -14.77
C VAL A 236 -3.15 -0.99 -14.68
N LEU A 237 -2.70 -1.57 -13.57
CA LEU A 237 -2.81 -3.01 -13.33
C LEU A 237 -4.28 -3.45 -13.25
N SER A 238 -5.13 -2.67 -12.58
CA SER A 238 -6.55 -2.95 -12.49
C SER A 238 -7.26 -2.87 -13.84
N ILE A 239 -6.99 -1.83 -14.64
CA ILE A 239 -7.48 -1.69 -16.02
C ILE A 239 -7.14 -2.93 -16.85
N ARG A 240 -5.88 -3.38 -16.76
CA ARG A 240 -5.44 -4.57 -17.49
C ARG A 240 -6.19 -5.81 -17.03
N LEU A 241 -6.27 -6.05 -15.73
CA LEU A 241 -6.95 -7.23 -15.17
C LEU A 241 -8.43 -7.25 -15.55
N THR A 242 -9.14 -6.15 -15.35
CA THR A 242 -10.56 -6.01 -15.73
C THR A 242 -10.76 -6.27 -17.22
N SER A 243 -9.93 -5.69 -18.07
CA SER A 243 -10.01 -5.92 -19.52
C SER A 243 -9.76 -7.39 -19.89
N GLU A 244 -8.79 -8.06 -19.26
CA GLU A 244 -8.49 -9.47 -19.53
C GLU A 244 -9.64 -10.40 -19.07
N ILE A 245 -10.30 -10.09 -17.94
CA ILE A 245 -11.48 -10.81 -17.44
C ILE A 245 -12.69 -10.61 -18.37
N LEU A 246 -12.98 -9.37 -18.77
CA LEU A 246 -14.12 -9.06 -19.65
C LEU A 246 -13.97 -9.68 -21.05
N LEU A 247 -12.73 -9.86 -21.50
CA LEU A 247 -12.40 -10.55 -22.75
C LEU A 247 -12.30 -12.08 -22.60
N ASN A 248 -12.60 -12.63 -21.42
CA ASN A 248 -12.54 -14.06 -21.10
C ASN A 248 -11.17 -14.69 -21.43
N ARG A 249 -10.06 -13.96 -21.19
CA ARG A 249 -8.71 -14.49 -21.46
C ARG A 249 -8.28 -15.52 -20.41
N TYR A 250 -8.77 -15.39 -19.19
CA TYR A 250 -8.64 -16.34 -18.09
C TYR A 250 -9.69 -16.01 -17.02
N ASN A 251 -9.88 -16.93 -16.08
CA ASN A 251 -10.79 -16.76 -14.96
C ASN A 251 -10.03 -16.74 -13.64
N MET A 252 -10.52 -15.94 -12.70
CA MET A 252 -10.12 -16.04 -11.30
C MET A 252 -10.89 -17.16 -10.60
N PRO A 253 -10.37 -17.71 -9.49
CA PRO A 253 -11.10 -18.70 -8.71
C PRO A 253 -12.49 -18.17 -8.30
N PRO A 254 -13.55 -18.98 -8.46
CA PRO A 254 -14.89 -18.58 -8.06
C PRO A 254 -14.99 -18.34 -6.55
N ALA A 255 -16.05 -17.66 -6.13
CA ALA A 255 -16.40 -17.54 -4.71
C ALA A 255 -16.57 -18.92 -4.05
N LYS A 256 -15.93 -19.12 -2.90
CA LYS A 256 -16.12 -20.33 -2.07
C LYS A 256 -17.52 -20.33 -1.46
N ASP A 257 -17.98 -19.16 -1.03
CA ASP A 257 -19.36 -18.92 -0.62
C ASP A 257 -19.97 -17.79 -1.49
N PRO A 258 -20.67 -18.17 -2.59
CA PRO A 258 -21.37 -17.22 -3.45
C PRO A 258 -22.50 -16.45 -2.76
N THR A 259 -22.94 -16.88 -1.57
CA THR A 259 -24.05 -16.25 -0.84
C THR A 259 -23.59 -15.10 0.06
N SER A 260 -22.29 -15.04 0.38
CA SER A 260 -21.68 -13.96 1.14
C SER A 260 -21.87 -12.60 0.48
N LEU A 261 -21.92 -11.53 1.29
CA LEU A 261 -22.15 -10.18 0.80
C LEU A 261 -21.01 -9.70 -0.12
N LEU A 262 -19.77 -10.06 0.21
CA LEU A 262 -18.60 -9.70 -0.59
C LEU A 262 -18.55 -10.44 -1.94
N ALA A 263 -18.97 -11.71 -1.99
CA ALA A 263 -19.08 -12.43 -3.26
C ALA A 263 -20.17 -11.84 -4.15
N LYS A 264 -21.33 -11.48 -3.58
CA LYS A 264 -22.41 -10.79 -4.30
C LYS A 264 -21.95 -9.44 -4.86
N HIS A 265 -21.14 -8.69 -4.10
CA HIS A 265 -20.58 -7.42 -4.53
C HIS A 265 -19.63 -7.57 -5.72
N GLU A 266 -18.65 -8.48 -5.65
CA GLU A 266 -17.76 -8.79 -6.78
C GLU A 266 -18.55 -9.19 -8.02
N GLN A 267 -19.48 -10.13 -7.87
CA GLN A 267 -20.27 -10.64 -8.98
C GLN A 267 -21.16 -9.57 -9.60
N GLY A 268 -21.80 -8.74 -8.78
CA GLY A 268 -22.63 -7.63 -9.26
C GLY A 268 -21.83 -6.60 -10.06
N LEU A 269 -20.65 -6.21 -9.58
CA LEU A 269 -19.77 -5.31 -10.34
C LEU A 269 -19.30 -5.94 -11.65
N LEU A 270 -18.98 -7.24 -11.66
CA LEU A 270 -18.65 -7.95 -12.90
C LEU A 270 -19.82 -7.94 -13.90
N ASP A 271 -21.04 -8.15 -13.42
CA ASP A 271 -22.24 -8.16 -14.25
C ASP A 271 -22.56 -6.77 -14.81
N GLU A 272 -22.40 -5.71 -14.02
CA GLU A 272 -22.48 -4.32 -14.50
C GLU A 272 -21.48 -4.05 -15.63
N LEU A 273 -20.20 -4.40 -15.42
CA LEU A 273 -19.14 -4.18 -16.40
C LEU A 273 -19.37 -4.99 -17.68
N ARG A 274 -19.84 -6.24 -17.57
CA ARG A 274 -20.23 -7.07 -18.72
C ARG A 274 -21.43 -6.49 -19.45
N GLY A 275 -22.43 -5.98 -18.72
CA GLY A 275 -23.59 -5.30 -19.27
C GLY A 275 -23.17 -4.09 -20.12
N MET A 276 -22.30 -3.23 -19.60
CA MET A 276 -21.76 -2.07 -20.31
C MET A 276 -20.96 -2.47 -21.55
N THR A 277 -20.11 -3.49 -21.43
CA THR A 277 -19.25 -3.94 -22.54
C THR A 277 -20.08 -4.46 -23.73
N ARG A 278 -21.28 -5.00 -23.49
CA ARG A 278 -22.20 -5.45 -24.54
C ARG A 278 -22.90 -4.29 -25.27
N THR A 279 -23.11 -3.16 -24.61
CA THR A 279 -23.86 -2.01 -25.18
C THR A 279 -22.95 -0.97 -25.81
N ILE A 280 -21.68 -0.92 -25.42
CA ILE A 280 -20.69 0.04 -25.92
C ILE A 280 -20.25 -0.31 -27.35
N SER A 281 -20.23 0.71 -28.23
CA SER A 281 -19.66 0.62 -29.58
C SER A 281 -18.12 0.74 -29.57
N GLY A 282 -17.45 0.12 -30.54
CA GLY A 282 -15.99 0.17 -30.68
C GLY A 282 -15.20 -0.87 -29.86
N GLY A 283 -15.89 -1.72 -29.08
CA GLY A 283 -15.28 -2.79 -28.30
C GLY A 283 -14.32 -2.31 -27.20
N HIS A 284 -13.48 -3.21 -26.68
CA HIS A 284 -12.57 -2.93 -25.56
C HIS A 284 -11.46 -1.88 -25.82
N ARG A 285 -11.38 -1.33 -27.04
CA ARG A 285 -10.47 -0.24 -27.43
C ARG A 285 -11.21 1.02 -27.90
N GLY A 286 -12.54 1.01 -27.84
CA GLY A 286 -13.37 2.13 -28.23
C GLY A 286 -13.51 3.16 -27.11
N GLU A 287 -13.91 4.37 -27.48
CA GLU A 287 -14.11 5.51 -26.57
C GLU A 287 -15.12 5.21 -25.46
N GLY A 288 -16.18 4.46 -25.74
CA GLY A 288 -17.15 4.10 -24.70
C GLY A 288 -16.57 3.21 -23.60
N PHE A 289 -15.62 2.32 -23.94
CA PHE A 289 -14.96 1.46 -22.97
C PHE A 289 -14.02 2.29 -22.08
N ASP A 290 -13.28 3.20 -22.69
CA ASP A 290 -12.45 4.18 -22.00
C ASP A 290 -13.26 5.05 -21.04
N ARG A 291 -14.42 5.56 -21.47
CA ARG A 291 -15.26 6.47 -20.68
C ARG A 291 -16.02 5.80 -19.54
N LEU A 292 -16.50 4.56 -19.73
CA LEU A 292 -17.47 3.95 -18.81
C LEU A 292 -16.94 2.72 -18.06
N VAL A 293 -16.01 1.95 -18.66
CA VAL A 293 -15.50 0.70 -18.08
C VAL A 293 -14.17 0.92 -17.37
N LEU A 294 -13.20 1.58 -18.01
CA LEU A 294 -11.87 1.78 -17.42
C LEU A 294 -11.89 2.48 -16.04
N PRO A 295 -12.70 3.54 -15.81
CA PRO A 295 -12.73 4.22 -14.52
C PRO A 295 -13.21 3.36 -13.35
N ARG A 296 -14.00 2.31 -13.64
CA ARG A 296 -14.54 1.36 -12.65
C ARG A 296 -13.63 0.15 -12.41
N SER A 297 -12.53 0.06 -13.15
CA SER A 297 -11.68 -1.13 -13.11
C SER A 297 -11.02 -1.35 -11.76
N GLN A 298 -10.58 -0.27 -11.09
CA GLN A 298 -9.95 -0.41 -9.77
C GLN A 298 -10.95 -0.87 -8.71
N GLU A 299 -12.16 -0.31 -8.67
CA GLU A 299 -13.22 -0.72 -7.75
C GLU A 299 -13.56 -2.21 -7.89
N PHE A 300 -13.71 -2.69 -9.13
CA PHE A 300 -13.95 -4.11 -9.39
C PHE A 300 -12.80 -5.01 -8.90
N VAL A 301 -11.54 -4.61 -9.14
CA VAL A 301 -10.36 -5.36 -8.69
C VAL A 301 -10.22 -5.36 -7.17
N GLU A 302 -10.59 -4.26 -6.51
CA GLU A 302 -10.67 -4.18 -5.05
C GLU A 302 -11.76 -5.11 -4.51
N ALA A 303 -12.94 -5.18 -5.14
CA ALA A 303 -14.01 -6.08 -4.73
C ALA A 303 -13.58 -7.56 -4.79
N MET A 304 -12.92 -7.98 -5.89
CA MET A 304 -12.34 -9.32 -6.00
C MET A 304 -11.33 -9.60 -4.87
N GLY A 305 -10.42 -8.65 -4.64
CA GLY A 305 -9.42 -8.79 -3.59
C GLY A 305 -10.02 -8.86 -2.18
N HIS A 306 -11.03 -8.04 -1.87
CA HIS A 306 -11.69 -8.04 -0.57
C HIS A 306 -12.47 -9.34 -0.31
N ARG A 307 -13.15 -9.91 -1.32
CA ARG A 307 -13.78 -11.24 -1.19
C ARG A 307 -12.72 -12.30 -0.90
N ILE A 308 -11.65 -12.38 -1.69
CA ILE A 308 -10.60 -13.39 -1.48
C ILE A 308 -9.95 -13.23 -0.11
N ALA A 309 -9.71 -11.99 0.35
CA ALA A 309 -9.18 -11.71 1.67
C ALA A 309 -10.10 -12.23 2.79
N TYR A 310 -11.41 -11.98 2.67
CA TYR A 310 -12.42 -12.48 3.60
C TYR A 310 -12.45 -14.01 3.65
N GLU A 311 -12.48 -14.67 2.49
CA GLU A 311 -12.47 -16.14 2.41
C GLU A 311 -11.17 -16.74 2.96
N ALA A 312 -10.02 -16.11 2.68
CA ALA A 312 -8.73 -16.53 3.20
C ALA A 312 -8.67 -16.42 4.73
N ALA A 313 -9.28 -15.37 5.31
CA ALA A 313 -9.35 -15.22 6.76
C ALA A 313 -10.22 -16.29 7.43
N ILE A 314 -11.36 -16.64 6.83
CA ILE A 314 -12.20 -17.75 7.31
C ILE A 314 -11.42 -19.07 7.25
N GLU A 315 -10.78 -19.35 6.12
CA GLU A 315 -9.99 -20.58 5.92
C GLU A 315 -8.81 -20.68 6.88
N ALA A 316 -8.16 -19.56 7.19
CA ALA A 316 -7.06 -19.49 8.13
C ALA A 316 -7.51 -19.54 9.61
N GLY A 317 -8.82 -19.56 9.89
CA GLY A 317 -9.35 -19.59 11.25
C GLY A 317 -9.18 -18.28 12.02
N VAL A 318 -9.16 -17.13 11.32
CA VAL A 318 -9.18 -15.81 11.97
C VAL A 318 -10.45 -15.69 12.81
N HIS A 319 -10.34 -15.13 14.02
CA HIS A 319 -11.46 -15.02 14.95
C HIS A 319 -12.67 -14.36 14.30
N SER A 320 -13.85 -14.98 14.45
CA SER A 320 -15.08 -14.60 13.74
C SER A 320 -15.49 -13.14 13.96
N ASP A 321 -15.28 -12.60 15.17
CA ASP A 321 -15.56 -11.19 15.45
C ASP A 321 -14.70 -10.21 14.66
N LEU A 322 -13.43 -10.55 14.41
CA LEU A 322 -12.52 -9.73 13.59
C LEU A 322 -12.91 -9.82 12.11
N VAL A 323 -13.27 -11.02 11.64
CA VAL A 323 -13.78 -11.23 10.28
C VAL A 323 -15.08 -10.46 10.07
N ALA A 324 -15.99 -10.47 11.04
CA ALA A 324 -17.25 -9.73 10.98
C ALA A 324 -17.03 -8.20 11.03
N LEU A 325 -16.08 -7.71 11.84
CA LEU A 325 -15.72 -6.29 11.87
C LEU A 325 -15.08 -5.85 10.54
N TYR A 326 -14.25 -6.70 9.93
CA TYR A 326 -13.70 -6.46 8.60
C TYR A 326 -14.78 -6.44 7.51
N GLU A 327 -15.72 -7.40 7.53
CA GLU A 327 -16.80 -7.46 6.54
C GLU A 327 -17.66 -6.18 6.57
N ILE A 328 -18.12 -5.74 7.75
CA ILE A 328 -18.90 -4.50 7.86
C ILE A 328 -18.08 -3.27 7.47
N TRP A 329 -16.77 -3.26 7.73
CA TRP A 329 -15.90 -2.20 7.26
C TRP A 329 -15.88 -2.11 5.72
N VAL A 330 -15.73 -3.23 5.01
CA VAL A 330 -15.77 -3.26 3.53
C VAL A 330 -17.13 -2.81 3.01
N ILE A 331 -18.22 -3.22 3.65
CA ILE A 331 -19.59 -2.80 3.31
C ILE A 331 -19.72 -1.28 3.43
N LEU A 332 -19.20 -0.68 4.51
CA LEU A 332 -19.24 0.75 4.74
C LEU A 332 -18.43 1.56 3.72
N GLN A 333 -17.41 0.98 3.10
CA GLN A 333 -16.68 1.64 2.01
C GLN A 333 -17.48 1.69 0.70
N ASN A 334 -18.49 0.82 0.54
CA ASN A 334 -19.26 0.64 -0.70
C ASN A 334 -20.77 0.72 -0.44
N GLN A 335 -21.19 1.58 0.49
CA GLN A 335 -22.59 1.70 0.97
C GLN A 335 -23.60 1.80 -0.19
N GLY A 336 -23.28 2.57 -1.23
CA GLY A 336 -24.19 2.79 -2.37
C GLY A 336 -24.58 1.49 -3.07
N TRP A 337 -23.60 0.63 -3.36
CA TRP A 337 -23.87 -0.65 -4.01
C TRP A 337 -24.70 -1.57 -3.12
N PHE A 338 -24.35 -1.68 -1.83
CA PHE A 338 -25.06 -2.56 -0.90
C PHE A 338 -26.49 -2.10 -0.62
N VAL A 339 -26.74 -0.80 -0.48
CA VAL A 339 -28.11 -0.26 -0.32
C VAL A 339 -28.95 -0.53 -1.57
N GLN A 340 -28.36 -0.44 -2.77
CA GLN A 340 -29.07 -0.65 -4.03
C GLN A 340 -29.40 -2.12 -4.30
N HIS A 341 -28.52 -3.05 -3.91
CA HIS A 341 -28.59 -4.46 -4.34
C HIS A 341 -28.87 -5.45 -3.21
N THR A 342 -29.02 -5.00 -1.97
CA THR A 342 -29.31 -5.85 -0.80
C THR A 342 -30.42 -5.25 0.06
N SER A 343 -30.83 -5.95 1.12
CA SER A 343 -31.78 -5.43 2.11
C SER A 343 -31.12 -4.55 3.20
N LEU A 344 -29.81 -4.29 3.11
CA LEU A 344 -29.10 -3.50 4.10
C LEU A 344 -29.43 -2.01 3.96
N THR A 345 -29.96 -1.41 5.03
CA THR A 345 -30.09 0.04 5.14
C THR A 345 -28.80 0.64 5.71
N ARG A 346 -28.56 1.92 5.41
CA ARG A 346 -27.43 2.66 5.97
C ARG A 346 -27.44 2.68 7.51
N GLU A 347 -28.61 2.89 8.11
CA GLU A 347 -28.78 2.84 9.57
C GLU A 347 -28.40 1.47 10.13
N ARG A 348 -28.85 0.38 9.49
CA ARG A 348 -28.51 -0.97 9.92
C ARG A 348 -27.01 -1.23 9.83
N MET A 349 -26.33 -0.73 8.78
CA MET A 349 -24.88 -0.87 8.64
C MET A 349 -24.13 -0.24 9.82
N PHE A 350 -24.47 1.00 10.19
CA PHE A 350 -23.84 1.68 11.34
C PHE A 350 -24.18 1.02 12.67
N GLN A 351 -25.39 0.50 12.85
CA GLN A 351 -25.73 -0.26 14.06
C GLN A 351 -24.90 -1.54 14.16
N VAL A 352 -24.77 -2.30 13.07
CA VAL A 352 -23.94 -3.52 13.04
C VAL A 352 -22.49 -3.18 13.33
N GLU A 353 -21.94 -2.14 12.73
CA GLU A 353 -20.58 -1.67 13.03
C GLU A 353 -20.42 -1.34 14.52
N ALA A 354 -21.39 -0.62 15.10
CA ALA A 354 -21.37 -0.26 16.51
C ALA A 354 -21.42 -1.51 17.42
N ASP A 355 -22.23 -2.50 17.07
CA ASP A 355 -22.30 -3.74 17.84
C ASP A 355 -20.96 -4.50 17.76
N ARG A 356 -20.38 -4.64 16.56
CA ARG A 356 -19.12 -5.36 16.34
C ARG A 356 -17.92 -4.70 17.03
N LEU A 357 -17.81 -3.38 16.94
CA LEU A 357 -16.78 -2.63 17.66
C LEU A 357 -16.89 -2.84 19.18
N SER A 358 -18.11 -2.93 19.72
CA SER A 358 -18.32 -3.16 21.17
C SER A 358 -17.89 -4.57 21.59
N VAL A 359 -18.08 -5.57 20.72
CA VAL A 359 -17.64 -6.96 20.94
C VAL A 359 -16.12 -7.09 20.91
N VAL A 360 -15.45 -6.38 20.00
CA VAL A 360 -13.98 -6.47 19.83
C VAL A 360 -13.22 -5.63 20.86
N LEU A 361 -13.80 -4.52 21.35
CA LEU A 361 -13.13 -3.58 22.27
C LEU A 361 -12.45 -4.23 23.49
N PRO A 362 -13.05 -5.21 24.22
CA PRO A 362 -12.40 -5.87 25.35
C PRO A 362 -11.10 -6.59 25.00
N GLN A 363 -10.87 -6.91 23.72
CA GLN A 363 -9.67 -7.59 23.23
C GLN A 363 -8.58 -6.63 22.77
N LEU A 364 -8.79 -5.30 22.87
CA LEU A 364 -7.89 -4.28 22.32
C LEU A 364 -6.41 -4.52 22.66
N ASP A 365 -6.10 -4.74 23.94
CA ASP A 365 -4.71 -4.89 24.40
C ASP A 365 -4.05 -6.14 23.81
N THR A 366 -4.76 -7.27 23.89
CA THR A 366 -4.33 -8.53 23.29
C THR A 366 -4.10 -8.40 21.79
N LEU A 367 -4.98 -7.67 21.08
CA LEU A 367 -4.86 -7.46 19.64
C LEU A 367 -3.71 -6.53 19.27
N LEU A 368 -3.46 -5.48 20.07
CA LEU A 368 -2.30 -4.60 19.90
C LEU A 368 -1.01 -5.40 20.05
N ASP A 369 -0.91 -6.24 21.09
CA ASP A 369 0.28 -7.06 21.33
C ASP A 369 0.44 -8.15 20.25
N ALA A 370 -0.67 -8.75 19.78
CA ALA A 370 -0.68 -9.74 18.71
C ALA A 370 -0.23 -9.19 17.34
N THR A 371 -0.17 -7.86 17.17
CA THR A 371 0.46 -7.27 15.97
C THR A 371 1.93 -7.64 15.85
N GLY A 372 2.58 -7.98 16.97
CA GLY A 372 4.02 -8.25 17.04
C GLY A 372 4.88 -7.01 16.75
N ALA A 373 4.31 -5.81 16.81
CA ALA A 373 5.00 -4.59 16.41
C ALA A 373 5.99 -4.03 17.43
N GLU A 374 5.81 -4.36 18.71
CA GLU A 374 6.60 -3.83 19.82
C GLU A 374 8.12 -3.96 19.61
N PRO A 375 8.69 -5.12 19.23
CA PRO A 375 10.15 -5.30 19.15
C PRO A 375 10.85 -4.41 18.10
N TYR A 376 10.09 -3.89 17.13
CA TYR A 376 10.61 -3.02 16.07
C TYR A 376 9.96 -1.63 16.07
N CYS A 377 9.24 -1.28 17.13
CA CYS A 377 8.61 0.02 17.30
C CYS A 377 9.53 0.99 18.05
N SER A 378 10.12 1.95 17.33
CA SER A 378 10.97 3.00 17.89
C SER A 378 10.24 4.33 18.18
N ALA A 379 8.91 4.37 18.04
CA ALA A 379 8.15 5.60 18.21
C ALA A 379 8.17 6.09 19.67
N PRO A 380 8.68 7.31 19.96
CA PRO A 380 8.75 7.84 21.32
C PRO A 380 7.40 7.89 22.03
N ILE A 381 6.32 8.12 21.29
CA ILE A 381 5.00 8.31 21.90
C ILE A 381 4.35 7.01 22.41
N ALA A 382 4.92 5.85 22.11
CA ALA A 382 4.36 4.55 22.45
C ALA A 382 4.39 4.25 23.96
N SER A 383 5.31 4.85 24.73
CA SER A 383 5.38 4.70 26.18
C SER A 383 5.84 5.98 26.87
N GLN A 384 5.66 6.07 28.20
CA GLN A 384 6.16 7.21 28.95
C GLN A 384 7.70 7.21 29.00
N ALA A 385 8.32 6.06 29.27
CA ALA A 385 9.77 5.93 29.33
C ALA A 385 10.45 6.29 28.00
N SER A 386 9.89 5.83 26.86
CA SER A 386 10.40 6.18 25.53
C SER A 386 10.25 7.67 25.22
N TRP A 387 9.17 8.29 25.69
CA TRP A 387 8.93 9.71 25.52
C TRP A 387 9.93 10.55 26.31
N ASP A 388 10.14 10.23 27.59
CA ASP A 388 11.07 10.96 28.46
C ASP A 388 12.50 10.86 27.92
N HIS A 389 12.94 9.65 27.54
CA HIS A 389 14.23 9.43 26.90
C HIS A 389 14.41 10.24 25.60
N PHE A 390 13.37 10.33 24.78
CA PHE A 390 13.40 11.14 23.56
C PHE A 390 13.53 12.63 23.87
N VAL A 391 12.79 13.14 24.85
CA VAL A 391 12.87 14.55 25.27
C VAL A 391 14.25 14.90 25.80
N ASP A 392 14.88 14.02 26.59
CA ASP A 392 16.23 14.21 27.12
C ASP A 392 17.31 14.33 26.03
N GLN A 393 17.06 13.80 24.84
CA GLN A 393 17.95 13.88 23.68
C GLN A 393 17.71 15.11 22.80
N LEU A 394 16.62 15.85 23.02
CA LEU A 394 16.30 17.02 22.20
C LEU A 394 17.28 18.17 22.47
N GLU A 395 17.61 18.89 21.41
CA GLU A 395 18.37 20.12 21.55
C GLU A 395 17.60 21.13 22.40
N THR A 396 18.15 21.48 23.55
CA THR A 396 17.57 22.49 24.43
C THR A 396 18.12 23.87 24.06
N LYS A 397 17.25 24.75 23.55
CA LYS A 397 17.56 26.18 23.37
C LYS A 397 17.14 26.94 24.62
N THR A 398 18.10 27.45 25.38
CA THR A 398 17.84 28.27 26.57
C THR A 398 17.80 29.77 26.22
N GLY A 399 17.13 30.56 27.06
CA GLY A 399 16.81 31.96 26.77
C GLY A 399 18.02 32.86 26.50
N SER A 400 17.84 33.83 25.62
CA SER A 400 18.72 35.00 25.49
C SER A 400 18.36 36.05 26.54
N ARG A 401 19.15 37.13 26.65
CA ARG A 401 18.96 38.24 27.62
C ARG A 401 17.64 39.04 27.46
N THR A 402 16.75 38.67 26.53
CA THR A 402 15.47 39.37 26.30
C THR A 402 14.43 38.91 27.31
N THR A 403 13.85 39.86 28.05
CA THR A 403 12.81 39.59 29.05
C THR A 403 11.40 39.76 28.45
N ASN A 404 10.42 38.93 28.87
CA ASN A 404 9.02 39.03 28.43
C ASN A 404 8.32 40.38 28.79
N ILE A 405 8.98 41.25 29.55
CA ILE A 405 8.48 42.56 29.98
C ILE A 405 8.31 43.52 28.77
N ASP A 406 9.03 43.28 27.67
CA ASP A 406 8.92 44.11 26.46
C ASP A 406 7.62 43.90 25.66
N LEU A 407 6.84 42.83 25.95
CA LEU A 407 5.50 42.63 25.37
C LEU A 407 4.47 43.63 25.91
N LEU A 408 4.71 44.23 27.08
CA LEU A 408 3.77 45.17 27.71
C LEU A 408 3.92 46.62 27.21
N ARG A 409 4.97 46.94 26.44
CA ARG A 409 5.25 48.32 25.99
C ARG A 409 4.64 48.73 24.65
N GLY A 410 3.85 47.85 24.01
CA GLY A 410 3.16 48.14 22.74
C GLY A 410 1.68 48.51 22.86
N GLY A 411 1.11 48.60 24.07
CA GLY A 411 -0.31 48.85 24.31
C GLY A 411 -0.66 50.32 24.55
N ALA A 412 -0.38 51.21 23.58
CA ALA A 412 -0.99 52.54 23.52
C ALA A 412 -0.78 53.16 22.12
N MET A 413 -1.50 52.65 21.12
CA MET A 413 -1.96 53.41 19.96
C MET A 413 -2.89 52.53 19.11
N LEU A 414 -4.18 52.55 19.46
CA LEU A 414 -5.30 52.41 18.52
C LEU A 414 -6.35 53.44 18.92
#